data_AF-A0A7C6KGZ8-F1
#
_entry.id   AF-A0A7C6KGZ8-F1
#
_cell.length_a   1.000
_cell.length_b   1.000
_cell.length_c   1.000
_cell.angle_alpha   90.00
_cell.angle_beta   90.00
_cell.angle_gamma   90.00
#
_symmetry.space_group_name_H-M   'P 1'
#
loop_
_entity.id
_entity.type
_entity.pdbx_description
1 polymer ?
#
loop_
_entity_poly.entity_id
_entity_poly.type
_entity_poly.pdbx_seq_one_letter_code
_entity_poly.pdbx_strand_id
1 'polypeptide(L)' 'MILYRVMRQRLRSADAQLSPERALAELQKLQHHQIRINQAEQPVTGISRLSETQDRVFAALKLKKPTQPQQLSLL' A
#
# COMPACT_ATOMS: atom_id res chain seq x y z
N MET A 1 -15.25 13.20 11.56
CA MET A 1 -14.70 12.72 10.27
C MET A 1 -13.55 13.63 9.80
N ILE A 2 -12.36 13.54 10.43
CA ILE A 2 -11.20 14.38 10.07
C ILE A 2 -10.39 13.74 8.92
N LEU A 3 -10.24 12.41 8.93
CA LEU A 3 -9.48 11.65 7.93
C LEU A 3 -9.95 11.94 6.49
N TYR A 4 -11.26 11.82 6.22
CA TYR A 4 -11.82 12.05 4.89
C TYR A 4 -11.57 13.47 4.36
N ARG A 5 -11.59 14.48 5.25
CA ARG A 5 -11.32 15.87 4.87
C ARG A 5 -9.85 16.05 4.48
N VAL A 6 -8.94 15.50 5.29
CA VAL A 6 -7.50 15.54 5.01
C VAL A 6 -7.18 14.80 3.71
N MET A 7 -7.74 13.60 3.50
CA MET A 7 -7.57 12.85 2.26
C MET A 7 -8.08 13.64 1.06
N ARG A 8 -9.29 14.20 1.15
CA ARG A 8 -9.88 15.00 0.07
C ARG A 8 -9.02 16.22 -0.27
N GLN A 9 -8.49 16.92 0.73
CA GLN A 9 -7.60 18.06 0.52
C GLN A 9 -6.32 17.62 -0.21
N ARG A 10 -5.67 16.54 0.25
CA ARG A 10 -4.43 16.02 -0.35
C ARG A 10 -4.65 15.53 -1.78
N LEU A 11 -5.73 14.79 -2.03
CA LEU A 11 -6.10 14.31 -3.37
C LEU A 11 -6.35 15.48 -4.33
N ARG A 12 -7.07 16.52 -3.90
CA ARG A 12 -7.28 17.74 -4.72
C ARG A 12 -5.98 18.49 -5.00
N SER A 13 -5.12 18.64 -4.00
CA SER A 13 -3.84 19.33 -4.17
C SER A 13 -2.88 18.59 -5.11
N ALA A 14 -3.05 17.28 -5.28
CA ALA A 14 -2.27 16.45 -6.18
C ALA A 14 -2.93 16.26 -7.56
N ASP A 15 -4.02 16.98 -7.84
CA ASP A 15 -4.87 16.79 -9.04
C ASP A 15 -5.26 15.32 -9.28
N ALA A 16 -5.44 14.58 -8.19
CA ALA A 16 -5.89 13.20 -8.25
C ALA A 16 -7.40 13.20 -8.46
N GLN A 17 -7.86 12.71 -9.61
CA GLN A 17 -9.28 12.52 -9.94
C GLN A 17 -9.90 11.33 -9.18
N LEU A 18 -9.62 11.21 -7.88
CA LEU A 18 -10.08 10.13 -7.01
C LEU A 18 -10.80 10.69 -5.80
N SER A 19 -11.89 10.01 -5.41
CA SER A 19 -12.55 10.27 -4.13
C SER A 19 -11.77 9.62 -2.99
N PRO A 20 -11.91 10.11 -1.74
CA PRO A 20 -11.31 9.46 -0.57
C PRO A 20 -11.66 7.96 -0.46
N GLU A 21 -12.90 7.59 -0.78
CA GLU A 21 -13.39 6.20 -0.75
C GLU A 21 -12.67 5.33 -1.79
N ARG A 22 -12.53 5.84 -3.02
CA ARG A 22 -11.81 5.14 -4.09
C ARG A 22 -10.32 5.01 -3.78
N ALA A 23 -9.69 6.05 -3.23
CA ALA A 23 -8.31 6.00 -2.80
C ALA A 23 -8.10 4.94 -1.70
N LEU A 24 -8.99 4.86 -0.71
CA LEU A 24 -8.95 3.82 0.32
C LEU A 24 -9.12 2.42 -0.26
N ALA A 25 -10.07 2.24 -1.19
CA ALA A 25 -10.26 0.95 -1.85
C ALA A 25 -9.00 0.49 -2.59
N GLU A 26 -8.30 1.39 -3.28
CA GLU A 26 -7.03 1.05 -3.96
C GLU A 26 -5.92 0.67 -2.98
N LEU A 27 -5.84 1.35 -1.83
CA LEU A 27 -4.89 1.00 -0.77
C LEU A 27 -5.20 -0.35 -0.11
N GLN A 28 -6.48 -0.66 0.09
CA GLN A 28 -6.92 -1.93 0.70
C GLN A 28 -6.67 -3.14 -0.22
N LYS A 29 -6.66 -2.94 -1.54
CA LYS A 29 -6.31 -3.98 -2.52
C LYS A 29 -4.85 -4.39 -2.47
N LEU A 30 -3.99 -3.72 -1.70
CA LEU A 30 -2.59 -4.10 -1.57
C LEU A 30 -2.49 -5.51 -0.99
N GLN A 31 -2.18 -6.47 -1.86
CA GLN A 31 -2.05 -7.86 -1.49
C GLN A 31 -0.69 -8.11 -0.83
N HIS A 32 -0.73 -8.59 0.40
CA HIS A 32 0.41 -9.17 1.09
C HIS A 32 0.39 -10.67 0.77
N HIS A 33 1.42 -11.17 0.09
CA HIS A 33 1.53 -12.59 -0.21
C HIS A 33 2.66 -13.21 0.60
N GLN A 34 2.44 -14.43 1.07
CA GLN A 34 3.44 -15.22 1.76
C GLN A 34 3.62 -16.52 0.98
N ILE A 35 4.82 -16.76 0.48
CA ILE A 35 5.17 -17.94 -0.31
C ILE A 35 6.12 -18.80 0.51
N ARG A 36 5.80 -20.09 0.67
CA ARG A 36 6.76 -21.09 1.15
C ARG A 36 7.32 -21.82 -0.07
N ILE A 37 8.64 -21.75 -0.27
CA ILE A 37 9.33 -22.49 -1.32
C ILE A 37 10.00 -23.69 -0.65
N ASN A 38 9.58 -24.92 -1.00
CA ASN A 38 10.10 -26.20 -0.44
C ASN A 38 9.95 -26.34 1.09
N GLN A 39 10.71 -27.27 1.67
CA GLN A 39 10.90 -27.47 3.12
C GLN A 39 11.65 -26.30 3.80
N ALA A 40 11.73 -25.12 3.18
CA ALA A 40 12.31 -23.95 3.83
C ALA A 40 11.54 -23.67 5.12
N GLU A 41 12.24 -23.63 6.25
CA GLU A 41 11.67 -23.38 7.58
C GLU A 41 10.97 -22.02 7.63
N GLN A 42 11.45 -21.04 6.86
CA GLN A 42 10.97 -19.67 6.90
C GLN A 42 10.17 -19.30 5.63
N PRO A 43 8.92 -18.84 5.78
CA PRO A 43 8.10 -18.40 4.65
C PRO A 43 8.60 -17.05 4.12
N VAL A 44 8.77 -16.94 2.80
CA VAL A 44 9.11 -15.67 2.16
C VAL A 44 7.87 -14.79 2.11
N THR A 45 7.92 -13.64 2.75
CA THR A 45 6.86 -12.63 2.70
C THR A 45 7.18 -11.59 1.63
N GLY A 46 6.19 -11.25 0.81
CA GLY A 46 6.31 -10.31 -0.29
C GLY A 46 5.07 -9.44 -0.40
N ILE A 47 5.24 -8.29 -1.05
CA ILE A 47 4.14 -7.41 -1.39
C ILE A 47 3.97 -7.48 -2.89
N SER A 48 2.74 -7.66 -3.37
CA SER A 48 2.47 -7.67 -4.80
C SER A 48 2.90 -6.34 -5.43
N ARG A 49 3.32 -6.40 -6.70
CA ARG A 49 3.77 -5.20 -7.44
C ARG A 49 2.67 -4.13 -7.38
N LEU A 50 3.04 -2.93 -6.93
CA LEU A 50 2.13 -1.78 -6.91
C LEU A 50 1.67 -1.47 -8.33
N SER A 51 0.36 -1.29 -8.51
CA SER A 51 -0.19 -0.78 -9.77
C SER A 51 0.12 0.72 -9.91
N GLU A 52 0.11 1.25 -11.13
CA GLU A 52 0.29 2.68 -11.36
C GLU A 52 -0.74 3.53 -10.59
N THR A 53 -1.98 3.03 -10.51
CA THR A 53 -3.06 3.67 -9.74
C THR A 53 -2.70 3.74 -8.26
N GLN A 54 -2.19 2.64 -7.68
CA GLN A 54 -1.75 2.61 -6.29
C GLN A 54 -0.59 3.57 -6.06
N ASP A 55 0.40 3.59 -6.95
CA ASP A 55 1.54 4.50 -6.87
C ASP A 55 1.11 5.97 -6.86
N ARG A 56 0.15 6.35 -7.73
CA ARG A 56 -0.44 7.69 -7.74
C ARG A 56 -1.18 8.01 -6.45
N VAL A 57 -1.91 7.05 -5.88
CA VAL A 57 -2.60 7.22 -4.59
C VAL A 57 -1.60 7.42 -3.44
N PHE A 58 -0.54 6.61 -3.36
CA PHE A 58 0.52 6.78 -2.37
C PHE A 58 1.17 8.16 -2.48
N ALA A 59 1.51 8.59 -3.69
CA ALA A 59 2.09 9.90 -3.95
C ALA A 59 1.15 11.05 -3.56
N ALA A 60 -0.11 11.02 -4.02
CA ALA A 60 -1.11 12.05 -3.76
C ALA A 60 -1.41 12.21 -2.26
N LEU A 61 -1.47 11.09 -1.52
CA LEU A 61 -1.71 11.11 -0.08
C LEU A 61 -0.44 11.37 0.76
N LYS A 62 0.73 11.48 0.11
CA LYS A 62 2.05 11.60 0.74
C LYS A 62 2.33 10.46 1.73
N LEU A 63 1.98 9.24 1.34
CA LEU A 63 2.18 8.03 2.13
C LEU A 63 3.49 7.36 1.71
N LYS A 64 4.17 6.71 2.66
CA LYS A 64 5.32 5.87 2.34
C LYS A 64 4.85 4.66 1.55
N LYS A 65 5.58 4.29 0.50
CA LYS A 65 5.30 3.04 -0.22
C LYS A 65 5.53 1.86 0.72
N PRO A 66 4.68 0.82 0.64
CA PRO A 66 4.85 -0.38 1.44
C PRO A 66 6.14 -1.08 1.00
N THR A 67 7.04 -1.29 1.95
CA THR A 67 8.28 -2.06 1.76
C THR A 67 8.06 -3.48 2.26
N GLN A 68 8.76 -4.46 1.66
CA GLN A 68 8.72 -5.85 2.12
C GLN A 68 8.91 -5.88 3.65
N PRO A 69 8.07 -6.62 4.39
CA PRO A 69 8.33 -6.83 5.80
C PRO A 69 9.71 -7.47 5.91
N GLN A 70 10.65 -6.78 6.54
CA GLN A 70 11.94 -7.36 6.87
C GLN A 70 11.66 -8.59 7.72
N GLN A 71 11.96 -9.78 7.17
CA GLN A 71 11.94 -11.02 7.92
C GLN A 71 13.05 -10.91 8.97
N LEU A 72 12.67 -10.63 10.21
CA LEU A 72 13.59 -10.63 11.33
C LEU A 72 14.06 -12.08 11.51
N SER A 73 15.33 -12.33 11.24
CA SER A 73 15.98 -13.59 11.60
C SER A 73 15.97 -13.71 13.12
N LEU A 74 15.17 -14.63 13.64
CA LEU A 74 15.20 -15.00 15.05
C LEU A 74 16.52 -15.75 15.27
N LEU A 75 17.46 -15.09 15.97
CA LEU A 75 18.72 -15.66 16.43
C LEU A 75 18.47 -16.54 17.66
#